data_AF-A0A366ZII2-F1
#
_entry.id   AF-A0A366ZII2-F1
#
_cell.length_a   1.000
_cell.length_b   1.000
_cell.length_c   1.000
_cell.angle_alpha   90.00
_cell.angle_beta   90.00
_cell.angle_gamma   90.00
#
_symmetry.space_group_name_H-M   'P 1'
#
loop_
_entity.id
_entity.type
_entity.pdbx_description
1 polymer ?
#
loop_
_entity_poly.entity_id
_entity_poly.type
_entity_poly.pdbx_seq_one_letter_code
_entity_poly.pdbx_strand_id
1 'polypeptide(L)'
;MSLVGFEAWARLAGDSSTSRTEWAAVVAAWGEPHRRYHDLAHLAAVLGLVGELAAAATDPDAVRLAAWYHDVVYDPQRGDNEQVSAERARAGLRGLVAAERVQEVARLVLLTAGHDPAPDDADGAVLCDADLAVLAGPPEVYAAYASAVREEYGHLSDAQFTAGRTAVLEQLLALPALYRLPALAAGWTPRARANLAAELSLLGQRAGRAS
;
A
#
# COMPACT_ATOMS: atom_id res chain seq x y z
N MET A 1 4.77 -7.24 -20.75
CA MET A 1 3.83 -6.10 -20.64
C MET A 1 4.15 -5.38 -19.33
N SER A 2 4.21 -4.05 -19.34
CA SER A 2 4.42 -3.27 -18.10
C SER A 2 3.22 -3.45 -17.18
N LEU A 3 3.44 -3.78 -15.89
CA LEU A 3 2.37 -3.92 -14.89
C LEU A 3 1.60 -2.61 -14.68
N VAL A 4 2.27 -1.48 -14.93
CA VAL A 4 1.71 -0.13 -14.78
C VAL A 4 1.33 0.49 -16.14
N GLY A 5 1.27 -0.31 -17.21
CA GLY A 5 0.93 0.14 -18.55
C GLY A 5 -0.57 0.32 -18.78
N PHE A 6 -0.93 1.15 -19.76
CA PHE A 6 -2.33 1.36 -20.14
C PHE A 6 -3.06 0.07 -20.53
N GLU A 7 -2.38 -0.91 -21.14
CA GLU A 7 -3.00 -2.21 -21.46
C GLU A 7 -3.45 -2.98 -20.21
N ALA A 8 -2.71 -2.87 -19.11
CA ALA A 8 -3.09 -3.49 -17.85
C ALA A 8 -4.32 -2.78 -17.24
N TRP A 9 -4.33 -1.45 -17.28
CA TRP A 9 -5.44 -0.62 -16.85
C TRP A 9 -6.72 -0.82 -17.68
N ALA A 10 -6.60 -0.84 -19.01
CA ALA A 10 -7.74 -0.92 -19.92
C ALA A 10 -8.50 -2.25 -19.82
N ARG A 11 -7.85 -3.32 -19.33
CA ARG A 11 -8.54 -4.58 -18.99
C ARG A 11 -9.52 -4.43 -17.82
N LEU A 12 -9.30 -3.45 -16.94
CA LEU A 12 -10.12 -3.19 -15.75
C LEU A 12 -11.17 -2.10 -15.98
N ALA A 13 -10.78 -1.01 -16.65
CA ALA A 13 -11.58 0.21 -16.80
C ALA A 13 -11.96 0.54 -18.26
N GLY A 14 -11.75 -0.41 -19.18
CA GLY A 14 -12.06 -0.29 -20.61
C GLY A 14 -11.05 0.55 -21.41
N ASP A 15 -11.08 0.40 -22.74
CA ASP A 15 -10.30 1.22 -23.67
C ASP A 15 -11.16 2.37 -24.22
N SER A 16 -11.00 3.54 -23.62
CA SER A 16 -11.67 4.78 -24.04
C SER A 16 -10.75 5.97 -23.82
N SER A 17 -11.06 7.12 -24.43
CA SER A 17 -10.33 8.36 -24.18
C SER A 17 -10.38 8.77 -22.71
N THR A 18 -11.55 8.68 -22.08
CA THR A 18 -11.73 8.95 -20.64
C THR A 18 -10.88 8.02 -19.78
N SER A 19 -10.89 6.71 -20.07
CA SER A 19 -10.06 5.74 -19.35
C SER A 19 -8.57 6.02 -19.49
N ARG A 20 -8.12 6.42 -20.68
CA ARG A 20 -6.71 6.78 -20.95
C ARG A 20 -6.28 8.05 -20.21
N THR A 21 -7.15 9.06 -20.16
CA THR A 21 -6.91 10.28 -19.38
C THR A 21 -6.81 9.97 -17.88
N GLU A 22 -7.71 9.13 -17.36
CA GLU A 22 -7.68 8.74 -15.95
C GLU A 22 -6.42 7.94 -15.60
N TRP A 23 -6.07 6.93 -16.40
CA TRP A 23 -4.83 6.17 -16.23
C TRP A 23 -3.60 7.09 -16.20
N ALA A 24 -3.50 8.03 -17.14
CA ALA A 24 -2.37 8.96 -17.19
C ALA A 24 -2.30 9.83 -15.93
N ALA A 25 -3.45 10.28 -15.40
CA ALA A 25 -3.51 11.04 -14.16
C ALA A 25 -3.10 10.21 -12.93
N VAL A 26 -3.54 8.96 -12.84
CA VAL A 26 -3.14 8.03 -11.76
C VAL A 26 -1.63 7.78 -11.83
N VAL A 27 -1.08 7.45 -12.99
CA VAL A 27 0.37 7.23 -13.17
C VAL A 27 1.18 8.49 -12.84
N ALA A 28 0.69 9.67 -13.23
CA ALA A 28 1.35 10.93 -12.89
C ALA A 28 1.40 11.16 -11.37
N ALA A 29 0.33 10.82 -10.64
CA ALA A 29 0.29 10.96 -9.18
C ALA A 29 1.31 10.01 -8.50
N TRP A 30 1.39 8.76 -8.93
CA TRP A 30 2.41 7.82 -8.45
C TRP A 30 3.85 8.23 -8.83
N GLY A 31 4.01 9.05 -9.86
CA GLY A 31 5.29 9.56 -10.35
C GLY A 31 5.72 10.90 -9.73
N GLU A 32 5.03 11.39 -8.70
CA GLU A 32 5.37 12.69 -8.09
C GLU A 32 6.80 12.69 -7.48
N PRO A 33 7.61 13.75 -7.68
CA PRO A 33 9.04 13.73 -7.34
C PRO A 33 9.39 13.60 -5.85
N HIS A 34 8.43 13.84 -4.95
CA HIS A 34 8.65 13.71 -3.49
C HIS A 34 8.55 12.27 -3.00
N ARG A 35 7.95 11.36 -3.78
CA ARG A 35 7.83 9.94 -3.43
C ARG A 35 9.20 9.26 -3.52
N ARG A 36 9.46 8.34 -2.59
CA ARG A 36 10.70 7.55 -2.53
C ARG A 36 10.39 6.07 -2.39
N TYR A 37 9.48 5.71 -1.49
CA TYR A 37 8.95 4.36 -1.39
C TYR A 37 7.59 4.24 -2.08
N HIS A 38 6.68 5.19 -1.84
CA HIS A 38 5.31 5.12 -2.36
C HIS A 38 5.24 5.62 -3.80
N ASP A 39 6.00 4.98 -4.70
CA ASP A 39 6.20 5.35 -6.10
C ASP A 39 5.70 4.27 -7.08
N LEU A 40 5.98 4.45 -8.37
CA LEU A 40 5.58 3.50 -9.41
C LEU A 40 6.18 2.09 -9.24
N ALA A 41 7.32 1.94 -8.54
CA ALA A 41 7.91 0.64 -8.26
C ALA A 41 7.12 -0.10 -7.17
N HIS A 42 6.69 0.60 -6.11
CA HIS A 42 5.76 0.05 -5.12
C HIS A 42 4.45 -0.38 -5.77
N LEU A 43 3.83 0.49 -6.56
CA LEU A 43 2.60 0.16 -7.28
C LEU A 43 2.76 -1.10 -8.16
N ALA A 44 3.88 -1.20 -8.90
CA ALA A 44 4.15 -2.38 -9.72
C ALA A 44 4.31 -3.66 -8.88
N ALA A 45 4.96 -3.57 -7.72
CA ALA A 45 5.12 -4.70 -6.80
C ALA A 45 3.77 -5.18 -6.26
N VAL A 46 2.93 -4.26 -5.78
CA VAL A 46 1.58 -4.58 -5.28
C VAL A 46 0.72 -5.18 -6.39
N LEU A 47 0.68 -4.58 -7.58
CA LEU A 47 -0.08 -5.12 -8.71
C LEU A 47 0.39 -6.50 -9.16
N GLY A 48 1.70 -6.75 -9.12
CA GLY A 48 2.28 -8.06 -9.43
C GLY A 48 1.77 -9.13 -8.46
N LEU A 49 1.86 -8.83 -7.16
CA LEU A 49 1.46 -9.76 -6.10
C LEU A 49 -0.06 -9.97 -6.04
N VAL A 50 -0.87 -8.92 -6.21
CA VAL A 50 -2.33 -9.06 -6.40
C VAL A 50 -2.64 -9.95 -7.60
N GLY A 51 -1.84 -9.86 -8.67
CA GLY A 51 -1.94 -10.75 -9.83
C GLY A 51 -1.74 -12.22 -9.48
N GLU A 52 -0.72 -12.54 -8.68
CA GLU A 52 -0.42 -13.90 -8.21
C GLU A 52 -1.49 -14.43 -7.24
N LEU A 53 -2.04 -13.55 -6.41
CA LEU A 53 -3.03 -13.88 -5.38
C LEU A 53 -4.48 -13.79 -5.86
N ALA A 54 -4.71 -13.52 -7.14
CA ALA A 54 -6.05 -13.27 -7.68
C ALA A 54 -7.06 -14.40 -7.44
N ALA A 55 -6.60 -15.65 -7.31
CA ALA A 55 -7.46 -16.80 -7.01
C ALA A 55 -7.99 -16.82 -5.57
N ALA A 56 -7.39 -16.04 -4.65
CA ALA A 56 -7.84 -15.88 -3.28
C ALA A 56 -8.85 -14.73 -3.11
N ALA A 57 -8.97 -13.84 -4.10
CA ALA A 57 -9.91 -12.72 -4.09
C ALA A 57 -11.31 -13.15 -4.55
N THR A 58 -12.34 -12.49 -4.03
CA THR A 58 -13.72 -12.60 -4.50
C THR A 58 -13.95 -11.75 -5.75
N ASP A 59 -13.48 -10.49 -5.76
CA ASP A 59 -13.43 -9.64 -6.95
C ASP A 59 -11.98 -9.19 -7.22
N PRO A 60 -11.18 -10.01 -7.93
CA PRO A 60 -9.79 -9.68 -8.22
C PRO A 60 -9.61 -8.41 -9.05
N ASP A 61 -10.62 -7.97 -9.80
CA ASP A 61 -10.55 -6.72 -10.56
C ASP A 61 -10.79 -5.50 -9.65
N ALA A 62 -11.68 -5.62 -8.66
CA ALA A 62 -11.80 -4.61 -7.60
C ALA A 62 -10.51 -4.47 -6.80
N VAL A 63 -9.85 -5.57 -6.43
CA VAL A 63 -8.57 -5.55 -5.71
C VAL A 63 -7.46 -4.88 -6.55
N ARG A 64 -7.36 -5.20 -7.84
CA ARG A 64 -6.40 -4.53 -8.73
C ARG A 64 -6.66 -3.04 -8.84
N LEU A 65 -7.91 -2.63 -9.02
CA LEU A 65 -8.29 -1.22 -9.04
C LEU A 65 -7.96 -0.55 -7.71
N ALA A 66 -8.23 -1.19 -6.56
CA ALA A 66 -7.84 -0.66 -5.27
C ALA A 66 -6.32 -0.50 -5.14
N ALA A 67 -5.52 -1.45 -5.63
CA ALA A 67 -4.06 -1.31 -5.69
C ALA A 67 -3.62 -0.08 -6.52
N TRP A 68 -4.26 0.21 -7.65
CA TRP A 68 -4.00 1.44 -8.43
C TRP A 68 -4.28 2.73 -7.64
N TYR A 69 -5.24 2.69 -6.70
CA TYR A 69 -5.72 3.88 -6.01
C TYR A 69 -5.24 4.03 -4.57
N HIS A 70 -4.72 3.00 -3.89
CA HIS A 70 -4.53 3.03 -2.43
C HIS A 70 -3.71 4.23 -1.93
N ASP A 71 -2.57 4.52 -2.57
CA ASP A 71 -1.75 5.72 -2.30
C ASP A 71 -1.69 6.68 -3.49
N VAL A 72 -2.74 6.73 -4.33
CA VAL A 72 -2.78 7.66 -5.46
C VAL A 72 -2.65 9.11 -4.98
N VAL A 73 -3.19 9.42 -3.79
CA VAL A 73 -2.86 10.63 -3.05
C VAL A 73 -1.92 10.26 -1.92
N TYR A 74 -0.76 10.90 -1.88
CA TYR A 74 0.24 10.68 -0.84
C TYR A 74 0.95 11.98 -0.51
N ASP A 75 0.63 12.52 0.65
CA ASP A 75 1.34 13.62 1.28
C ASP A 75 1.73 13.21 2.71
N PRO A 76 3.03 13.04 3.01
CA PRO A 76 3.52 12.69 4.35
C PRO A 76 3.11 13.67 5.48
N GLN A 77 2.58 14.85 5.14
CA GLN A 77 2.09 15.83 6.13
C GLN A 77 0.59 15.67 6.45
N ARG A 78 -0.12 14.78 5.75
CA ARG A 78 -1.55 14.52 5.93
C ARG A 78 -1.80 13.27 6.75
N GLY A 79 -2.93 13.24 7.45
CA GLY A 79 -3.44 12.07 8.17
C GLY A 79 -4.67 11.42 7.55
N ASP A 80 -5.05 11.83 6.34
CA ASP A 80 -6.28 11.41 5.66
C ASP A 80 -6.01 10.95 4.21
N ASN A 81 -4.79 10.54 3.88
CA ASN A 81 -4.39 10.16 2.52
C ASN A 81 -5.31 9.08 1.95
N GLU A 82 -5.63 8.04 2.72
CA GLU A 82 -6.49 6.93 2.29
C GLU A 82 -7.92 7.39 2.02
N GLN A 83 -8.44 8.33 2.81
CA GLN A 83 -9.75 8.92 2.59
C GLN A 83 -9.78 9.71 1.26
N VAL A 84 -8.77 10.53 1.02
CA VAL A 84 -8.68 11.32 -0.22
C VAL A 84 -8.44 10.41 -1.43
N SER A 85 -7.62 9.37 -1.29
CA SER A 85 -7.39 8.32 -2.31
C SER A 85 -8.69 7.58 -2.64
N ALA A 86 -9.51 7.22 -1.65
CA ALA A 86 -10.80 6.58 -1.86
C ALA A 86 -11.79 7.51 -2.58
N GLU A 87 -11.81 8.80 -2.24
CA GLU A 87 -12.60 9.81 -2.96
C GLU A 87 -12.11 10.01 -4.40
N ARG A 88 -10.79 10.00 -4.61
CA ARG A 88 -10.17 10.06 -5.94
C ARG A 88 -10.55 8.85 -6.79
N ALA A 89 -10.62 7.65 -6.20
CA ALA A 89 -11.09 6.44 -6.86
C ALA A 89 -12.57 6.53 -7.25
N ARG A 90 -13.43 7.00 -6.34
CA ARG A 90 -14.87 7.23 -6.61
C ARG A 90 -15.09 8.19 -7.77
N ALA A 91 -14.29 9.25 -7.86
CA ALA A 91 -14.37 10.21 -8.93
C ALA A 91 -13.83 9.66 -10.26
N GLY A 92 -12.65 9.04 -10.22
CA GLY A 92 -11.92 8.56 -11.41
C GLY A 92 -12.59 7.39 -12.11
N LEU A 93 -13.17 6.47 -11.35
CA LEU A 93 -13.79 5.25 -11.88
C LEU A 93 -15.26 5.43 -12.29
N ARG A 94 -15.86 6.60 -12.02
CA ARG A 94 -17.26 6.88 -12.33
C ARG A 94 -17.52 6.76 -13.84
N GLY A 95 -18.39 5.83 -14.21
CA GLY A 95 -18.74 5.58 -15.61
C GLY A 95 -17.70 4.76 -16.39
N LEU A 96 -16.59 4.38 -15.77
CA LEU A 96 -15.62 3.43 -16.33
C LEU A 96 -15.89 2.00 -15.88
N VAL A 97 -16.45 1.82 -14.68
CA VAL A 97 -16.83 0.50 -14.13
C VAL A 97 -18.21 0.57 -13.43
N ALA A 98 -18.77 -0.58 -13.09
CA ALA A 98 -20.03 -0.69 -12.36
C ALA A 98 -19.96 0.03 -10.99
N ALA A 99 -21.07 0.63 -10.57
CA ALA A 99 -21.12 1.46 -9.36
C ALA A 99 -20.75 0.67 -8.09
N GLU A 100 -21.14 -0.61 -8.04
CA GLU A 100 -20.84 -1.53 -6.96
C GLU A 100 -19.32 -1.75 -6.84
N ARG A 101 -18.63 -1.92 -7.97
CA ARG A 101 -17.16 -2.05 -8.00
C ARG A 101 -16.47 -0.76 -7.55
N VAL A 102 -17.02 0.41 -7.90
CA VAL A 102 -16.48 1.69 -7.39
C VAL A 102 -16.59 1.75 -5.86
N GLN A 103 -17.68 1.28 -5.26
CA GLN A 103 -17.83 1.25 -3.81
C GLN A 103 -16.83 0.29 -3.17
N GLU A 104 -16.65 -0.89 -3.76
CA GLU A 104 -15.72 -1.88 -3.23
C GLU A 104 -14.27 -1.40 -3.31
N VAL A 105 -13.86 -0.82 -4.43
CA VAL A 105 -12.53 -0.18 -4.57
C VAL A 105 -12.32 0.86 -3.47
N ALA A 106 -13.29 1.75 -3.24
CA ALA A 106 -13.16 2.76 -2.21
C ALA A 106 -13.10 2.17 -0.79
N ARG A 107 -13.84 1.10 -0.51
CA ARG A 107 -13.78 0.38 0.78
C ARG A 107 -12.40 -0.24 1.00
N LEU A 108 -11.85 -0.90 -0.03
CA LEU A 108 -10.53 -1.52 0.01
C LEU A 108 -9.41 -0.48 0.16
N VAL A 109 -9.51 0.68 -0.50
CA VAL A 109 -8.54 1.78 -0.30
C VAL A 109 -8.61 2.31 1.13
N LEU A 110 -9.79 2.49 1.72
CA LEU A 110 -9.90 2.93 3.13
C LEU A 110 -9.32 1.90 4.11
N LEU A 111 -9.43 0.61 3.77
CA LEU A 111 -8.93 -0.47 4.60
C LEU A 111 -7.40 -0.44 4.79
N THR A 112 -6.65 0.12 3.84
CA THR A 112 -5.18 0.22 3.94
C THR A 112 -4.72 1.22 5.01
N ALA A 113 -5.60 2.05 5.58
CA ALA A 113 -5.21 2.91 6.70
C ALA A 113 -4.87 2.11 7.98
N GLY A 114 -5.48 0.93 8.14
CA GLY A 114 -5.29 0.07 9.31
C GLY A 114 -4.69 -1.31 9.00
N HIS A 115 -4.74 -1.74 7.74
CA HIS A 115 -4.35 -3.08 7.29
C HIS A 115 -4.99 -4.23 8.11
N ASP A 116 -6.21 -4.01 8.58
CA ASP A 116 -6.95 -4.94 9.44
C ASP A 116 -8.26 -5.42 8.80
N PRO A 117 -8.20 -6.22 7.71
CA PRO A 117 -9.40 -6.84 7.14
C PRO A 117 -10.06 -7.79 8.14
N ALA A 118 -11.38 -7.87 8.04
CA ALA A 118 -12.15 -8.90 8.75
C ALA A 118 -11.69 -10.30 8.30
N PRO A 119 -11.82 -11.35 9.16
CA PRO A 119 -11.38 -12.69 8.82
C PRO A 119 -12.00 -13.30 7.55
N ASP A 120 -13.17 -12.84 7.15
CA ASP A 120 -13.91 -13.26 5.95
C ASP A 120 -13.78 -12.27 4.77
N ASP A 121 -13.00 -11.19 4.91
CA ASP A 121 -12.75 -10.21 3.86
C ASP A 121 -11.59 -10.66 2.96
N ALA A 122 -11.90 -11.53 2.01
CA ALA A 122 -10.94 -12.08 1.06
C ALA A 122 -10.26 -11.02 0.17
N ASP A 123 -11.00 -10.01 -0.27
CA ASP A 123 -10.47 -8.94 -1.12
C ASP A 123 -9.52 -8.03 -0.33
N GLY A 124 -9.91 -7.67 0.90
CA GLY A 124 -9.07 -6.93 1.83
C GLY A 124 -7.82 -7.70 2.24
N ALA A 125 -7.93 -9.00 2.47
CA ALA A 125 -6.79 -9.88 2.75
C ALA A 125 -5.76 -9.86 1.62
N VAL A 126 -6.19 -9.96 0.36
CA VAL A 126 -5.28 -9.90 -0.78
C VAL A 126 -4.61 -8.54 -0.88
N LEU A 127 -5.36 -7.43 -0.75
CA LEU A 127 -4.78 -6.09 -0.86
C LEU A 127 -3.77 -5.81 0.26
N CYS A 128 -4.15 -6.05 1.52
CA CYS A 128 -3.30 -5.76 2.66
C CYS A 128 -2.05 -6.64 2.70
N ASP A 129 -2.16 -7.93 2.40
CA ASP A 129 -0.99 -8.81 2.31
C ASP A 129 -0.06 -8.37 1.17
N ALA A 130 -0.62 -7.89 0.05
CA ALA A 130 0.17 -7.41 -1.07
C ALA A 130 0.88 -6.09 -0.80
N ASP A 131 0.22 -5.17 -0.11
CA ASP A 131 0.79 -3.87 0.27
C ASP A 131 1.89 -4.01 1.34
N LEU A 132 1.68 -4.91 2.31
CA LEU A 132 2.63 -5.17 3.41
C LEU A 132 3.74 -6.19 3.05
N ALA A 133 3.84 -6.65 1.80
CA ALA A 133 4.80 -7.68 1.40
C ALA A 133 6.25 -7.30 1.68
N VAL A 134 6.60 -6.02 1.53
CA VAL A 134 7.97 -5.51 1.76
C VAL A 134 8.48 -5.83 3.16
N LEU A 135 7.57 -5.89 4.15
CA LEU A 135 7.95 -6.14 5.54
C LEU A 135 8.58 -7.54 5.69
N ALA A 136 8.14 -8.51 4.91
CA ALA A 136 8.68 -9.88 4.88
C ALA A 136 9.87 -10.07 3.92
N GLY A 137 10.33 -9.00 3.27
CA GLY A 137 11.48 -9.02 2.37
C GLY A 137 12.80 -9.37 3.07
N PRO A 138 13.84 -9.69 2.29
CA PRO A 138 15.20 -9.80 2.81
C PRO A 138 15.61 -8.55 3.61
N PRO A 139 16.45 -8.66 4.66
CA PRO A 139 16.82 -7.53 5.51
C PRO A 139 17.35 -6.31 4.76
N GLU A 140 18.10 -6.52 3.68
CA GLU A 140 18.62 -5.46 2.81
C GLU A 140 17.52 -4.73 2.02
N VAL A 141 16.48 -5.43 1.58
CA VAL A 141 15.31 -4.85 0.91
C VAL A 141 14.49 -4.05 1.92
N TYR A 142 14.28 -4.62 3.11
CA TYR A 142 13.60 -3.93 4.20
C TYR A 142 14.33 -2.65 4.62
N ALA A 143 15.66 -2.70 4.74
CA ALA A 143 16.47 -1.53 5.09
C ALA A 143 16.37 -0.42 4.05
N ALA A 144 16.33 -0.77 2.76
CA ALA A 144 16.10 0.19 1.68
C ALA A 144 14.70 0.82 1.78
N TYR A 145 13.66 0.01 2.03
CA TYR A 145 12.31 0.47 2.31
C TYR A 145 12.27 1.48 3.48
N ALA A 146 12.82 1.11 4.64
CA ALA A 146 12.82 1.98 5.82
C ALA A 146 13.59 3.29 5.58
N SER A 147 14.68 3.25 4.81
CA SER A 147 15.42 4.45 4.41
C SER A 147 14.59 5.36 3.50
N ALA A 148 13.93 4.79 2.49
CA ALA A 148 13.08 5.54 1.57
C ALA A 148 11.90 6.19 2.31
N VAL A 149 11.27 5.48 3.25
CA VAL A 149 10.26 6.06 4.15
C VAL A 149 10.87 7.20 4.98
N ARG A 150 12.08 7.05 5.56
CA ARG A 150 12.72 8.14 6.32
C ARG A 150 12.90 9.41 5.47
N GLU A 151 13.25 9.27 4.20
CA GLU A 151 13.42 10.38 3.26
C GLU A 151 12.10 11.12 2.98
N GLU A 152 10.98 10.41 2.80
CA GLU A 152 9.65 11.02 2.61
C GLU A 152 9.23 11.88 3.81
N TYR A 153 9.64 11.47 5.01
CA TYR A 153 9.43 12.23 6.24
C TYR A 153 10.61 13.14 6.63
N GLY A 154 11.48 13.49 5.68
CA GLY A 154 12.66 14.34 5.93
C GLY A 154 12.35 15.74 6.48
N HIS A 155 11.09 16.17 6.38
CA HIS A 155 10.58 17.41 6.96
C HIS A 155 10.40 17.33 8.49
N LEU A 156 10.37 16.12 9.08
CA LEU A 156 10.28 15.90 10.52
C LEU A 156 11.67 15.83 11.16
N SER A 157 11.78 16.34 12.40
CA SER A 157 12.93 16.05 13.25
C SER A 157 13.07 14.55 13.52
N ASP A 158 14.28 14.11 13.84
CA ASP A 158 14.52 12.69 14.14
C ASP A 158 13.68 12.18 15.32
N ALA A 159 13.40 13.02 16.31
CA ALA A 159 12.54 12.67 17.44
C ALA A 159 11.09 12.47 17.01
N GLN A 160 10.54 13.38 16.21
CA GLN A 160 9.17 13.27 15.68
C GLN A 160 9.01 12.07 14.77
N PHE A 161 9.96 11.88 13.83
CA PHE A 161 9.94 10.71 12.95
C PHE A 161 10.04 9.42 13.75
N THR A 162 10.95 9.34 14.72
CA THR A 162 11.14 8.14 15.55
C THR A 162 9.87 7.79 16.31
N ALA A 163 9.21 8.78 16.95
CA ALA A 163 7.96 8.55 17.67
C ALA A 163 6.84 8.06 16.73
N GLY A 164 6.62 8.75 15.60
CA GLY A 164 5.59 8.38 14.64
C GLY A 164 5.83 7.02 13.99
N ARG A 165 7.06 6.76 13.54
CA ARG A 165 7.44 5.48 12.94
C ARG A 165 7.31 4.34 13.94
N THR A 166 7.75 4.53 15.19
CA THR A 166 7.58 3.54 16.26
C THR A 166 6.11 3.18 16.44
N ALA A 167 5.22 4.17 16.51
CA ALA A 167 3.78 3.93 16.66
C ALA A 167 3.19 3.11 15.50
N VAL A 168 3.59 3.39 14.26
CA VAL A 168 3.15 2.61 13.08
C VAL A 168 3.63 1.15 13.18
N LEU A 169 4.90 0.92 13.52
CA LEU A 169 5.44 -0.44 13.62
C LEU A 169 4.80 -1.23 14.78
N GLU A 170 4.55 -0.57 15.92
CA GLU A 170 3.86 -1.18 17.06
C GLU A 170 2.41 -1.51 16.73
N GLN A 171 1.70 -0.63 16.02
CA GLN A 171 0.34 -0.90 15.53
C GLN A 171 0.31 -2.15 14.63
N LEU A 172 1.22 -2.25 13.66
CA LEU A 172 1.32 -3.42 12.78
C LEU A 172 1.63 -4.71 13.56
N LEU A 173 2.52 -4.64 14.56
CA LEU A 173 2.86 -5.79 15.40
C LEU A 173 1.71 -6.24 16.33
N ALA A 174 0.82 -5.31 16.67
CA ALA A 174 -0.36 -5.52 17.51
C ALA A 174 -1.56 -6.09 16.75
N LEU A 175 -1.53 -6.11 15.41
CA LEU A 175 -2.58 -6.75 14.61
C LEU A 175 -2.77 -8.22 15.03
N PRO A 176 -4.03 -8.73 15.09
CA PRO A 176 -4.29 -10.14 15.38
C PRO A 176 -3.56 -11.08 14.41
N ALA A 177 -3.45 -10.67 13.15
CA ALA A 177 -2.63 -11.30 12.12
C ALA A 177 -2.05 -10.23 11.20
N LEU A 178 -0.72 -10.20 11.05
CA LEU A 178 -0.03 -9.27 10.15
C LEU A 178 -0.26 -9.63 8.67
N TYR A 179 -0.37 -10.93 8.38
CA TYR A 179 -0.73 -11.45 7.07
C TYR A 179 -1.93 -12.38 7.21
N ARG A 180 -2.89 -12.28 6.29
CA ARG A 180 -4.20 -12.94 6.38
C ARG A 180 -4.24 -14.23 5.60
N LEU A 181 -3.55 -14.30 4.47
CA LEU A 181 -3.52 -15.49 3.62
C LEU A 181 -2.59 -16.55 4.22
N PRO A 182 -3.11 -17.73 4.62
CA PRO A 182 -2.30 -18.75 5.30
C PRO A 182 -1.07 -19.20 4.51
N ALA A 183 -1.17 -19.23 3.18
CA ALA A 183 -0.08 -19.61 2.28
C ALA A 183 1.13 -18.66 2.36
N LEU A 184 0.90 -17.38 2.64
CA LEU A 184 1.95 -16.37 2.81
C LEU A 184 2.38 -16.27 4.27
N ALA A 185 1.40 -16.24 5.18
CA ALA A 185 1.60 -15.94 6.59
C ALA A 185 2.63 -16.84 7.27
N ALA A 186 2.66 -18.15 6.95
CA ALA A 186 3.57 -19.11 7.55
C ALA A 186 5.06 -18.76 7.32
N GLY A 187 5.39 -18.22 6.14
CA GLY A 187 6.75 -17.83 5.78
C GLY A 187 7.05 -16.36 6.06
N TRP A 188 6.06 -15.49 5.90
CA TRP A 188 6.24 -14.03 5.91
C TRP A 188 6.17 -13.44 7.31
N THR A 189 5.25 -13.91 8.15
CA THR A 189 5.05 -13.34 9.50
C THR A 189 6.33 -13.36 10.34
N PRO A 190 7.10 -14.47 10.41
CA PRO A 190 8.32 -14.48 11.20
C PRO A 190 9.39 -13.51 10.67
N ARG A 191 9.52 -13.39 9.34
CA ARG A 191 10.49 -12.47 8.70
C ARG A 191 10.12 -11.02 8.95
N ALA A 192 8.84 -10.68 8.73
CA ALA A 192 8.34 -9.35 8.99
C ALA A 192 8.52 -8.95 10.45
N ARG A 193 8.13 -9.82 11.40
CA ARG A 193 8.35 -9.54 12.83
C ARG A 193 9.82 -9.32 13.17
N ALA A 194 10.74 -10.08 12.57
CA ALA A 194 12.18 -9.87 12.76
C ALA A 194 12.66 -8.51 12.22
N ASN A 195 12.21 -8.13 11.03
CA ASN A 195 12.55 -6.84 10.42
C ASN A 195 11.98 -5.66 11.23
N LEU A 196 10.69 -5.71 11.58
CA LEU A 196 10.02 -4.68 12.39
C LEU A 196 10.70 -4.51 13.76
N ALA A 197 11.03 -5.62 14.44
CA ALA A 197 11.72 -5.58 15.73
C ALA A 197 13.14 -5.02 15.62
N ALA A 198 13.86 -5.31 14.53
CA ALA A 198 15.17 -4.75 14.27
C ALA A 198 15.10 -3.23 14.05
N GLU A 199 14.12 -2.75 13.28
CA GLU A 199 13.91 -1.30 13.09
C GLU A 199 13.56 -0.61 14.41
N LEU A 200 12.61 -1.15 15.19
CA LEU A 200 12.26 -0.62 16.51
C LEU A 200 13.48 -0.52 17.44
N SER A 201 14.35 -1.55 17.44
CA SER A 201 15.57 -1.54 18.24
C SER A 201 16.54 -0.42 17.82
N LEU A 202 16.68 -0.17 16.51
CA LEU A 202 17.51 0.92 15.97
C LEU A 202 16.94 2.30 16.29
N LEU A 203 15.62 2.45 16.19
CA LEU A 203 14.90 3.68 16.53
C LEU A 203 15.03 4.03 18.02
N GLY A 204 14.87 3.05 18.92
CA GLY A 204 15.05 3.23 20.37
C GLY A 204 16.47 3.65 20.75
N GLN A 205 17.50 3.08 20.11
CA GLN A 205 18.89 3.48 20.34
C GLN A 205 19.18 4.92 19.90
N ARG A 206 18.50 5.41 18.85
CA ARG A 206 18.64 6.80 18.39
C ARG A 206 17.98 7.77 19.36
N ALA A 207 16.77 7.46 19.84
CA ALA A 207 16.07 8.29 20.83
C ALA A 207 16.87 8.45 22.13
N GLY A 208 17.48 7.36 22.63
CA GLY A 208 18.31 7.39 23.84
C GLY A 208 19.65 8.11 23.71
N ARG A 209 20.14 8.39 22.49
CA ARG A 209 21.35 9.19 22.24
C ARG A 209 21.07 10.68 22.07
N ALA A 210 19.82 11.05 21.80
CA ALA A 210 19.37 12.43 21.62
C ALA A 210 18.76 13.05 22.90
N SER A 211 18.63 12.25 23.95
CA SER A 211 18.16 12.64 25.30
C SER A 211 19.33 12.87 26.24
#